data_AF-A0A2V9HZW2-F1
#
_entry.id   AF-A0A2V9HZW2-F1
#
_cell.length_a   1.000
_cell.length_b   1.000
_cell.length_c   1.000
_cell.angle_alpha   90.00
_cell.angle_beta   90.00
_cell.angle_gamma   90.00
#
_symmetry.space_group_name_H-M   'P 1'
#
loop_
_entity.id
_entity.type
_entity.pdbx_description
1 polymer ?
#
loop_
_entity_poly.entity_id
_entity_poly.type
_entity_poly.pdbx_seq_one_letter_code
_entity_poly.pdbx_strand_id
1 'polypeptide(L)' 'RLARTLLLLANYGKEGTPETVVPEINQETLAGMVGTTRSRVNFFMNKFKKLGFIDYKDGLRVHRSLLNIVLHD' A
#
# COMPACT_ATOMS: atom_id res chain seq x y z
N ARG A 1 0.51 8.13 6.57
CA ARG A 1 1.47 7.11 7.07
C ARG A 1 1.37 5.77 6.31
N LEU A 2 0.24 5.05 6.35
CA LEU A 2 0.09 3.75 5.65
C LEU A 2 0.41 3.82 4.14
N ALA A 3 -0.11 4.81 3.42
CA ALA A 3 0.17 4.97 1.98
C ALA A 3 1.68 5.10 1.68
N ARG A 4 2.41 5.87 2.50
CA ARG A 4 3.88 6.03 2.41
C ARG A 4 4.59 4.70 2.65
N THR A 5 4.18 3.94 3.67
CA THR A 5 4.73 2.59 3.95
C THR A 5 4.52 1.63 2.78
N LEU A 6 3.32 1.61 2.18
CA LEU A 6 3.01 0.76 1.04
C LEU A 6 3.88 1.11 -0.18
N LEU A 7 4.08 2.40 -0.48
CA LEU A 7 4.94 2.83 -1.57
C LEU A 7 6.40 2.40 -1.37
N LEU A 8 6.91 2.50 -0.13
CA LEU A 8 8.27 2.05 0.21
C LEU A 8 8.43 0.53 0.06
N LEU A 9 7.47 -0.24 0.60
CA LEU A 9 7.47 -1.70 0.51
C LEU A 9 7.35 -2.20 -0.92
N ALA A 10 6.64 -1.45 -1.74
CA ALA A 10 6.52 -1.70 -3.16
C ALA A 10 7.79 -1.27 -3.92
N ASN A 11 8.97 -1.07 -3.31
CA ASN A 11 10.20 -0.71 -4.04
C ASN A 11 10.02 0.43 -5.06
N TYR A 12 9.13 1.38 -4.75
CA TYR A 12 8.80 2.47 -5.65
C TYR A 12 10.07 3.30 -5.93
N GLY A 13 10.47 3.38 -7.21
CA GLY A 13 11.68 4.09 -7.65
C GLY A 13 12.76 3.25 -8.35
N LYS A 14 12.60 1.92 -8.47
CA LYS A 14 13.42 1.11 -9.38
C LYS A 14 12.80 1.14 -10.78
N GLU A 15 13.53 1.67 -11.76
CA GLU A 15 13.05 1.80 -13.14
C GLU A 15 12.70 0.43 -13.75
N GLY A 16 11.57 0.37 -14.46
CA GLY A 16 11.26 -0.73 -15.38
C GLY A 16 10.13 -1.70 -15.02
N THR A 17 9.61 -1.72 -13.78
CA THR A 17 8.48 -2.61 -13.44
C THR A 17 7.17 -1.85 -13.26
N PRO A 18 6.15 -2.12 -14.09
CA PRO A 18 4.81 -1.68 -13.82
C PRO A 18 4.24 -2.56 -12.71
N GLU A 19 3.76 -1.94 -11.63
CA GLU A 19 3.06 -2.61 -10.52
C GLU A 19 3.95 -3.46 -9.63
N THR A 20 4.44 -2.81 -8.59
CA THR A 20 5.33 -3.41 -7.62
C THR A 20 4.55 -4.19 -6.58
N VAL A 21 4.85 -5.49 -6.52
CA VAL A 21 4.31 -6.44 -5.55
C VAL A 21 4.95 -6.15 -4.19
N VAL A 22 4.12 -5.86 -3.20
CA VAL A 22 4.55 -5.80 -1.80
C VAL A 22 4.81 -7.25 -1.35
N PRO A 23 5.94 -7.54 -0.68
CA PRO A 23 6.19 -8.86 -0.08
C PRO A 23 4.98 -9.33 0.73
N GLU A 24 4.75 -10.64 0.83
CA GLU A 24 3.63 -11.17 1.62
C GLU A 24 3.74 -10.72 3.09
N ILE A 25 3.03 -9.65 3.41
CA ILE A 25 2.98 -9.03 4.74
C ILE A 25 1.52 -9.00 5.15
N ASN A 26 1.21 -9.64 6.27
CA ASN A 26 -0.14 -9.61 6.81
C ASN A 26 -0.48 -8.23 7.43
N GLN A 27 -1.77 -7.95 7.61
CA GLN A 27 -2.22 -6.65 8.12
C GLN A 27 -1.80 -6.37 9.58
N GLU A 28 -1.53 -7.41 10.38
CA GLU A 28 -1.08 -7.26 11.76
C GLU A 28 0.34 -6.71 11.80
N THR A 29 1.24 -7.30 11.01
CA THR A 29 2.60 -6.80 10.80
C THR A 29 2.57 -5.38 10.24
N LEU A 30 1.72 -5.12 9.24
CA LEU A 30 1.58 -3.79 8.66
C LEU A 30 1.08 -2.76 9.68
N ALA A 31 0.18 -3.16 10.59
CA ALA A 31 -0.29 -2.31 11.68
C ALA A 31 0.85 -1.95 12.64
N GLY A 32 1.69 -2.93 13.00
CA GLY A 32 2.91 -2.72 13.78
C GLY A 32 3.88 -1.75 13.10
N MET A 33 4.16 -1.94 11.80
CA MET A 33 5.06 -1.07 11.03
C MET A 33 4.54 0.37 10.93
N VAL A 34 3.22 0.53 10.79
CA VAL A 34 2.57 1.85 10.68
C VAL A 34 2.39 2.51 12.05
N GLY A 35 2.42 1.74 13.14
CA GLY A 35 2.08 2.22 14.49
C GLY A 35 0.59 2.51 14.63
N THR A 36 -0.26 1.59 14.17
CA THR A 36 -1.73 1.70 14.27
C THR A 36 -2.38 0.34 14.57
N THR A 37 -3.70 0.26 14.56
CA THR A 37 -4.43 -1.00 14.76
C THR A 37 -4.70 -1.72 13.46
N ARG A 38 -4.78 -3.05 13.50
CA ARG A 38 -5.19 -3.89 12.36
C ARG A 38 -6.51 -3.41 11.74
N SER A 39 -7.49 -3.02 12.55
CA SER A 39 -8.78 -2.51 12.06
C SER A 39 -8.64 -1.22 11.26
N ARG A 40 -7.77 -0.30 11.68
CA ARG A 40 -7.48 0.93 10.91
C ARG A 40 -6.75 0.62 9.62
N VAL A 41 -5.79 -0.31 9.63
CA VAL A 41 -5.14 -0.80 8.40
C VAL A 41 -6.20 -1.35 7.44
N ASN A 42 -7.04 -2.28 7.90
CA ASN A 42 -8.08 -2.89 7.07
C ASN A 42 -9.04 -1.85 6.46
N PHE A 43 -9.45 -0.86 7.24
CA PHE A 43 -10.29 0.25 6.76
C PHE A 43 -9.66 0.98 5.57
N PHE A 44 -8.39 1.38 5.69
CA PHE A 44 -7.69 2.08 4.62
C PHE A 44 -7.37 1.17 3.43
N MET A 45 -6.98 -0.09 3.65
CA MET A 45 -6.73 -1.05 2.57
C MET A 45 -8.01 -1.25 1.72
N ASN A 46 -9.17 -1.39 2.36
CA ASN A 46 -10.45 -1.47 1.65
C ASN A 46 -10.79 -0.18 0.89
N LYS A 47 -10.51 0.99 1.48
CA LYS A 47 -10.68 2.28 0.80
C LYS A 47 -9.77 2.39 -0.43
N PHE A 48 -8.50 2.03 -0.30
CA PHE A 48 -7.53 2.08 -1.39
C PHE A 48 -7.89 1.11 -2.52
N LYS A 49 -8.37 -0.09 -2.20
CA LYS A 49 -8.89 -1.04 -3.18
C LYS A 49 -10.06 -0.46 -3.98
N LYS A 50 -11.04 0.15 -3.29
CA LYS A 50 -12.21 0.77 -3.93
C LYS A 50 -11.83 1.93 -4.85
N LEU A 51 -10.78 2.67 -4.52
CA LEU A 51 -10.30 3.81 -5.28
C LEU A 51 -9.30 3.42 -6.39
N GLY A 52 -8.99 2.13 -6.56
CA GLY A 52 -8.06 1.66 -7.59
C GLY A 52 -6.60 2.01 -7.30
N PHE A 53 -6.23 2.21 -6.03
CA PHE A 53 -4.85 2.45 -5.63
C PHE A 53 -4.07 1.17 -5.31
N ILE A 54 -4.79 0.10 -4.98
CA ILE A 54 -4.22 -1.23 -4.76
C ILE A 54 -5.13 -2.33 -5.32
N ASP A 55 -4.55 -3.49 -5.63
CA ASP A 55 -5.26 -4.72 -5.90
C ASP A 55 -4.55 -5.94 -5.28
N TYR A 56 -5.20 -7.11 -5.34
CA TYR A 56 -4.74 -8.35 -4.71
C TYR A 56 -4.61 -9.53 -5.69
N LYS A 57 -4.52 -9.28 -7.01
CA LYS A 57 -4.59 -10.36 -8.02
C LYS A 57 -3.46 -11.37 -7.88
N ASP A 58 -2.22 -10.89 -7.74
CA ASP A 58 -1.01 -11.70 -7.60
C ASP A 58 -0.22 -11.25 -6.36
N GLY A 59 -0.93 -11.11 -5.25
CA GLY A 59 -0.44 -10.42 -4.05
C GLY A 59 -0.80 -8.93 -4.07
N LEU A 60 -0.32 -8.20 -3.07
CA LEU A 60 -0.65 -6.77 -2.91
C LEU A 60 0.11 -5.94 -3.96
N ARG A 61 -0.63 -5.41 -4.93
CA ARG A 61 -0.12 -4.45 -5.93
C ARG A 61 -0.43 -3.04 -5.50
N VAL A 62 0.53 -2.14 -5.68
CA VAL A 62 0.38 -0.71 -5.42
C VAL A 62 0.49 0.06 -6.73
N HIS A 63 -0.56 0.79 -7.10
CA HIS A 63 -0.57 1.62 -8.30
C HIS A 63 0.03 2.99 -8.04
N ARG A 64 0.63 3.60 -9.07
CA ARG A 64 1.24 4.95 -8.99
C ARG A 64 0.26 6.04 -8.54
N SER A 65 -1.04 5.85 -8.81
CA SER A 65 -2.10 6.75 -8.37
C SER A 65 -2.17 6.96 -6.86
N LEU A 66 -1.63 6.03 -6.04
CA LEU A 66 -1.51 6.20 -4.59
C LEU A 66 -0.60 7.39 -4.20
N LEU A 67 0.36 7.77 -5.05
CA LEU A 67 1.23 8.92 -4.82
C LEU A 67 0.44 10.22 -4.73
N ASN A 68 -0.63 10.35 -5.50
CA ASN A 68 -1.46 11.55 -5.47
C ASN A 68 -2.02 11.79 -4.07
N ILE A 69 -2.30 10.75 -3.28
CA ILE A 69 -2.70 10.92 -1.88
C ILE A 69 -1.55 11.45 -1.03
N VAL A 70 -0.33 10.97 -1.26
CA VAL A 70 0.83 11.32 -0.44
C VAL A 70 1.35 12.73 -0.71
N LEU A 71 1.19 13.20 -1.95
CA LEU A 71 1.63 14.52 -2.40
C LEU A 71 0.67 15.65 -2.00
N HIS A 72 -0.59 15.31 -1.70
CA HIS A 72 -1.62 16.28 -1.31
C HIS A 72 -1.94 16.22 0.21
N ASP A 73 -1.07 15.60 1.01
CA ASP A 73 -1.22 15.33 2.46
C ASP A 73 0.00 15.79 3.27
#